data_AF-A0A8H7TWB0-F1
#
_entry.id   AF-A0A8H7TWB0-F1
#
_cell.length_a   1.000
_cell.length_b   1.000
_cell.length_c   1.000
_cell.angle_alpha   90.00
_cell.angle_beta   90.00
_cell.angle_gamma   90.00
#
_symmetry.space_group_name_H-M   'P 1'
#
loop_
_entity.id
_entity.type
_entity.pdbx_description
1 polymer ?
#
loop_
_entity_poly.entity_id
_entity_poly.type
_entity_poly.pdbx_seq_one_letter_code
_entity_poly.pdbx_strand_id
1 'polypeptide(L)'
;MPTLTEVLTLLPKPAVSCLVAAISNSTCKLGDTACTCANPTLQAQATACVAANCTIREALSTKNLTSSLCGVEPEVDHSFVPIFIAFVVLAGIAVILRLAARFIKSANVWWDDICNIGALALCVAFTGVAFYIKDIGFGVDIWAIEPTTSRRF
;
A
#
# COMPACT_ATOMS: atom_id res chain seq x y z
N MET A 1 -7.92 -19.94 13.69
CA MET A 1 -8.37 -19.17 12.52
C MET A 1 -9.85 -18.92 12.69
N PRO A 2 -10.35 -17.71 12.41
CA PRO A 2 -11.79 -17.44 12.47
C PRO A 2 -12.52 -18.30 11.44
N THR A 3 -13.76 -18.67 11.74
CA THR A 3 -14.65 -19.39 10.81
C THR A 3 -15.39 -18.39 9.91
N LEU A 4 -15.88 -18.84 8.74
CA LEU A 4 -16.65 -17.98 7.83
C LEU A 4 -17.88 -17.38 8.54
N THR A 5 -18.52 -18.14 9.42
CA THR A 5 -19.68 -17.71 10.20
C THR A 5 -19.35 -16.59 11.20
N GLU A 6 -18.17 -16.62 11.82
CA GLU A 6 -17.73 -15.54 12.72
C GLU A 6 -17.45 -14.27 11.91
N VAL A 7 -16.76 -14.40 10.77
CA VAL A 7 -16.44 -13.26 9.90
C VAL A 7 -17.71 -12.57 9.40
N LEU A 8 -18.75 -13.32 9.03
CA LEU A 8 -20.04 -12.76 8.61
C LEU A 8 -20.69 -11.83 9.66
N THR A 9 -20.42 -12.04 10.96
CA THR A 9 -20.96 -11.16 12.03
C THR A 9 -20.24 -9.82 12.13
N LEU A 10 -19.01 -9.75 11.62
CA LEU A 10 -18.17 -8.54 11.62
C LEU A 10 -18.33 -7.72 10.32
N LEU A 11 -18.88 -8.34 9.27
CA LEU A 11 -19.09 -7.68 7.99
C LEU A 11 -20.29 -6.70 8.02
N PRO A 12 -20.22 -5.61 7.25
CA PRO A 12 -21.37 -4.75 7.04
C PRO A 12 -22.49 -5.50 6.29
N LYS A 13 -23.74 -5.15 6.58
CA LYS A 13 -24.94 -5.77 5.97
C LYS A 13 -24.88 -5.95 4.44
N PRO A 14 -24.50 -4.93 3.63
CA PRO A 14 -24.40 -5.12 2.18
C PRO A 14 -23.33 -6.13 1.77
N ALA A 15 -22.22 -6.22 2.49
CA ALA A 15 -21.17 -7.19 2.22
C ALA A 15 -21.60 -8.63 2.55
N VAL A 16 -22.35 -8.81 3.64
CA VAL A 16 -22.96 -10.10 3.99
C VAL A 16 -23.89 -10.59 2.87
N SER A 17 -24.77 -9.73 2.36
CA SER A 17 -25.66 -10.10 1.25
C SER A 17 -24.89 -10.48 -0.01
N CYS A 18 -23.80 -9.76 -0.33
CA CYS A 18 -22.97 -10.07 -1.47
C CYS A 18 -22.28 -11.43 -1.35
N LEU A 19 -21.74 -11.76 -0.17
CA LEU A 19 -21.05 -13.02 0.06
C LEU A 19 -22.02 -14.21 0.04
N VAL A 20 -23.19 -14.07 0.68
CA VAL A 20 -24.23 -15.11 0.66
C VAL A 20 -24.77 -15.33 -0.75
N ALA A 21 -25.01 -14.25 -1.51
CA ALA A 21 -25.44 -14.36 -2.91
C ALA A 21 -24.38 -15.07 -3.78
N ALA A 22 -23.11 -14.71 -3.65
CA ALA A 22 -22.02 -15.37 -4.37
C ALA A 22 -21.88 -16.85 -4.01
N ILE A 23 -22.03 -17.21 -2.72
CA ILE A 23 -22.03 -18.60 -2.28
C ILE A 23 -23.22 -19.36 -2.86
N SER A 24 -24.43 -18.77 -2.85
CA SER A 24 -25.64 -19.40 -3.39
C SER A 24 -25.58 -19.66 -4.90
N ASN A 25 -24.79 -18.86 -5.63
CA ASN A 25 -24.57 -19.01 -7.06
C ASN A 25 -23.37 -19.93 -7.39
N SER A 26 -22.78 -20.56 -6.38
CA SER A 26 -21.59 -21.40 -6.50
C SER A 26 -21.87 -22.84 -6.05
N THR A 27 -20.87 -23.71 -6.19
CA THR A 27 -20.89 -25.08 -5.66
C THR A 27 -20.50 -25.18 -4.18
N CYS A 28 -20.11 -24.07 -3.55
CA CYS A 28 -19.65 -24.04 -2.16
C CYS A 28 -20.82 -24.01 -1.17
N LYS A 29 -20.66 -24.68 -0.02
CA LYS A 29 -21.63 -24.61 1.08
C LYS A 29 -21.40 -23.38 1.95
N LEU A 30 -22.47 -22.84 2.51
CA LEU A 30 -22.37 -21.77 3.49
C LEU A 30 -21.65 -22.29 4.74
N GLY A 31 -20.50 -21.70 5.06
CA GLY A 31 -19.60 -22.14 6.14
C GLY A 31 -18.34 -22.88 5.65
N ASP A 32 -18.28 -23.28 4.38
CA ASP A 32 -17.11 -23.93 3.78
C ASP A 32 -16.06 -22.89 3.39
N THR A 33 -15.20 -22.56 4.36
CA THR A 33 -14.09 -21.60 4.18
C THR A 33 -13.15 -22.03 3.06
N ALA A 34 -12.75 -23.30 3.03
CA ALA A 34 -11.81 -23.83 2.06
C ALA A 34 -12.35 -23.69 0.63
N CYS A 35 -13.62 -24.06 0.39
CA CYS A 35 -14.24 -23.91 -0.93
C CYS A 35 -14.36 -22.44 -1.34
N THR A 36 -14.79 -21.58 -0.40
CA THR A 36 -14.97 -20.14 -0.67
C THR A 36 -13.63 -19.48 -1.06
N CYS A 37 -12.55 -19.83 -0.38
CA CYS A 37 -11.22 -19.30 -0.63
C CYS A 37 -10.52 -19.92 -1.86
N ALA A 38 -10.93 -21.13 -2.30
CA ALA A 38 -10.37 -21.77 -3.48
C ALA A 38 -11.11 -21.42 -4.80
N ASN A 39 -12.33 -20.85 -4.72
CA ASN A 39 -13.16 -20.60 -5.89
C ASN A 39 -12.98 -19.15 -6.43
N PRO A 40 -12.25 -18.93 -7.54
CA PRO A 40 -11.98 -17.59 -8.06
C PRO A 40 -13.24 -16.93 -8.63
N THR A 41 -14.17 -17.71 -9.20
CA THR A 41 -15.42 -17.18 -9.76
C THR A 41 -16.32 -16.61 -8.67
N LEU A 42 -16.43 -17.31 -7.53
CA LEU A 42 -17.14 -16.82 -6.35
C LEU A 42 -16.51 -15.52 -5.85
N GLN A 43 -15.18 -15.48 -5.70
CA GLN A 43 -14.48 -14.29 -5.23
C GLN A 43 -14.67 -13.10 -6.16
N ALA A 44 -14.63 -13.31 -7.48
CA ALA A 44 -14.88 -12.26 -8.46
C ALA A 44 -16.31 -11.72 -8.35
N GLN A 45 -17.32 -12.59 -8.21
CA GLN A 45 -18.72 -12.18 -8.03
C GLN A 45 -18.93 -11.41 -6.73
N ALA A 46 -18.39 -11.91 -5.61
CA ALA A 46 -18.47 -11.25 -4.32
C ALA A 46 -17.79 -9.87 -4.36
N THR A 47 -16.60 -9.78 -4.97
CA THR A 47 -15.84 -8.53 -5.10
C THR A 47 -16.59 -7.51 -5.95
N ALA A 48 -17.17 -7.92 -7.08
CA ALA A 48 -17.97 -7.04 -7.93
C ALA A 48 -19.21 -6.50 -7.20
N CYS A 49 -19.90 -7.35 -6.44
CA CYS A 49 -21.06 -6.95 -5.66
C CYS A 49 -20.69 -5.98 -4.53
N VAL A 50 -19.61 -6.25 -3.79
CA VAL A 50 -19.11 -5.39 -2.72
C VAL A 50 -18.68 -4.03 -3.27
N ALA A 51 -17.99 -4.01 -4.41
CA ALA A 51 -17.58 -2.77 -5.07
C ALA A 51 -18.77 -1.91 -5.51
N ALA A 52 -19.89 -2.53 -5.86
CA ALA A 52 -21.09 -1.81 -6.30
C ALA A 52 -22.00 -1.33 -5.16
N ASN A 53 -22.01 -2.04 -4.02
CA ASN A 53 -23.02 -1.84 -2.96
C ASN A 53 -22.44 -1.38 -1.61
N CYS A 54 -21.13 -1.45 -1.41
CA CYS A 54 -20.48 -1.03 -0.16
C CYS A 54 -19.74 0.29 -0.37
N THR A 55 -19.63 1.08 0.70
CA THR A 55 -18.70 2.20 0.71
C THR A 55 -17.25 1.71 0.61
N ILE A 56 -16.33 2.57 0.18
CA ILE A 56 -14.90 2.22 0.08
C ILE A 56 -14.36 1.67 1.41
N ARG A 57 -14.74 2.27 2.55
CA ARG A 57 -14.30 1.81 3.88
C ARG A 57 -14.84 0.42 4.22
N GLU A 58 -16.10 0.15 3.90
CA GLU A 58 -16.73 -1.15 4.09
C GLU A 58 -16.13 -2.22 3.18
N ALA A 59 -15.85 -1.88 1.93
CA ALA A 59 -15.21 -2.76 0.97
C ALA A 59 -13.80 -3.16 1.42
N LEU A 60 -12.99 -2.19 1.89
CA LEU A 60 -11.64 -2.46 2.42
C LEU A 60 -11.69 -3.32 3.69
N SER A 61 -12.61 -3.02 4.63
CA SER A 61 -12.80 -3.83 5.84
C SER A 61 -13.20 -5.27 5.50
N THR A 62 -14.15 -5.42 4.56
CA THR A 62 -14.58 -6.72 4.05
C THR A 62 -13.40 -7.47 3.43
N LYS A 63 -12.58 -6.80 2.62
CA LYS A 63 -11.40 -7.40 2.00
C LYS A 63 -10.37 -7.83 3.04
N ASN A 64 -10.11 -7.01 4.07
CA ASN A 64 -9.20 -7.35 5.17
C ASN A 64 -9.63 -8.64 5.89
N LEU A 65 -10.89 -8.70 6.33
CA LEU A 65 -11.42 -9.83 7.06
C LEU A 65 -11.48 -11.10 6.20
N THR A 66 -11.89 -10.98 4.93
CA THR A 66 -11.97 -12.12 4.00
C THR A 66 -10.60 -12.62 3.55
N SER A 67 -9.63 -11.73 3.31
CA SER A 67 -8.23 -12.11 3.04
C SER A 67 -7.61 -12.81 4.25
N SER A 68 -7.82 -12.29 5.46
CA SER A 68 -7.34 -12.92 6.69
C SER A 68 -7.97 -14.30 6.93
N LEU A 69 -9.27 -14.45 6.64
CA LEU A 69 -9.98 -15.73 6.68
C LEU A 69 -9.37 -16.76 5.71
N CYS A 70 -9.00 -16.31 4.52
CA CYS A 70 -8.41 -17.16 3.48
C CYS A 70 -6.89 -17.34 3.63
N GLY A 71 -6.26 -16.77 4.67
CA GLY A 71 -4.81 -16.84 4.86
C GLY A 71 -4.02 -16.14 3.76
N VAL A 72 -4.63 -15.16 3.09
CA VAL A 72 -3.96 -14.34 2.07
C VAL A 72 -3.14 -13.28 2.78
N GLU A 73 -1.82 -13.38 2.65
CA GLU A 73 -0.91 -12.34 3.11
C GLU A 73 -0.94 -11.14 2.16
N PRO A 74 -0.84 -9.90 2.70
CA PRO A 74 -0.79 -8.71 1.87
C PRO A 74 0.47 -8.68 1.01
N GLU A 75 0.31 -8.22 -0.23
CA GLU A 75 1.46 -7.93 -1.07
C GLU A 75 2.20 -6.70 -0.56
N VAL A 76 3.53 -6.77 -0.55
CA VAL A 76 4.42 -5.69 -0.13
C VAL A 76 5.44 -5.44 -1.23
N ASP A 77 5.34 -4.28 -1.87
CA ASP A 77 6.27 -3.79 -2.87
C ASP A 77 7.01 -2.54 -2.39
N HIS A 78 8.30 -2.73 -2.06
CA HIS A 78 9.23 -1.67 -1.69
C HIS A 78 10.33 -1.47 -2.75
N SER A 79 10.08 -1.84 -4.00
CA SER A 79 11.07 -1.74 -5.10
C SER A 79 11.53 -0.30 -5.38
N PHE A 80 10.77 0.70 -4.95
CA PHE A 80 11.13 2.11 -5.03
C PHE A 80 12.27 2.52 -4.08
N VAL A 81 12.48 1.79 -2.98
CA VAL A 81 13.50 2.10 -1.96
C VAL A 81 14.92 2.16 -2.55
N PRO A 82 15.43 1.09 -3.21
CA PRO A 82 16.78 1.14 -3.78
C PRO A 82 16.92 2.21 -4.86
N ILE A 83 15.85 2.50 -5.60
CA ILE A 83 15.82 3.53 -6.65
C ILE A 83 16.06 4.90 -6.00
N PHE A 84 15.29 5.26 -4.96
CA PHE A 84 15.44 6.55 -4.29
C PHE A 84 16.81 6.71 -3.65
N ILE A 85 17.33 5.66 -3.00
CA ILE A 85 18.69 5.68 -2.44
C ILE A 85 19.72 5.94 -3.54
N ALA A 86 19.65 5.24 -4.66
CA ALA A 86 20.59 5.40 -5.76
C ALA A 86 20.60 6.84 -6.32
N PHE A 87 19.42 7.43 -6.55
CA PHE A 87 19.32 8.80 -7.05
C PHE A 87 19.87 9.84 -6.05
N VAL A 88 19.58 9.70 -4.75
CA VAL A 88 20.13 10.60 -3.72
C VAL A 88 21.64 10.49 -3.62
N VAL A 89 22.20 9.27 -3.68
CA VAL A 89 23.65 9.05 -3.65
C VAL A 89 24.32 9.66 -4.88
N LEU A 90 23.79 9.40 -6.08
CA LEU A 90 24.33 9.97 -7.32
C LEU A 90 24.25 11.50 -7.33
N ALA A 91 23.13 12.08 -6.88
CA ALA A 91 22.98 13.52 -6.73
C ALA A 91 23.98 14.09 -5.71
N GLY A 92 24.18 13.42 -4.58
CA GLY A 92 25.16 13.79 -3.57
C GLY A 92 26.59 13.81 -4.12
N ILE A 93 26.99 12.76 -4.85
CA ILE A 93 28.29 12.70 -5.51
C ILE A 93 28.45 13.86 -6.49
N ALA A 94 27.45 14.13 -7.33
CA ALA A 94 27.50 15.22 -8.31
C ALA A 94 27.67 16.60 -7.65
N VAL A 95 26.94 16.87 -6.56
CA VAL A 95 27.08 18.12 -5.80
C VAL A 95 28.45 18.23 -5.13
N ILE A 96 28.95 17.15 -4.52
CA ILE A 96 30.29 17.12 -3.90
C ILE A 96 31.37 17.40 -4.95
N LEU A 97 31.31 16.73 -6.11
CA LEU A 97 32.25 16.95 -7.20
C LEU A 97 32.20 18.40 -7.71
N ARG A 98 31.01 18.99 -7.80
CA ARG A 98 30.83 20.38 -8.22
C ARG A 98 31.45 21.36 -7.24
N LEU A 99 31.20 21.19 -5.94
CA LEU A 99 31.80 22.02 -4.90
C LEU A 99 33.32 21.84 -4.85
N ALA A 100 33.82 20.61 -4.94
CA ALA A 100 35.26 20.34 -5.00
C ALA A 100 35.93 21.05 -6.19
N ALA A 101 35.31 21.02 -7.37
CA ALA A 101 35.82 21.73 -8.55
C ALA A 101 35.89 23.25 -8.33
N ARG A 102 34.90 23.84 -7.63
CA ARG A 102 34.91 25.26 -7.24
C ARG A 102 36.06 25.57 -6.28
N PHE A 103 36.23 24.76 -5.23
CA PHE A 103 37.30 24.93 -4.23
C PHE A 103 38.69 24.83 -4.86
N ILE A 104 38.93 23.83 -5.72
CA ILE A 104 40.22 23.64 -6.41
C ILE A 104 40.54 24.84 -7.30
N LYS A 105 39.54 25.45 -7.92
CA LYS A 105 39.70 26.66 -8.75
C LYS A 105 39.69 27.96 -7.97
N SER A 106 39.58 27.91 -6.63
CA SER A 106 39.37 29.08 -5.77
C SER A 106 38.28 30.02 -6.30
N ALA A 107 37.25 29.42 -6.91
CA ALA A 107 36.13 30.16 -7.46
C ALA A 107 35.10 30.43 -6.36
N ASN A 108 34.48 31.62 -6.40
CA ASN A 108 33.39 31.94 -5.49
C ASN A 108 32.19 31.01 -5.72
N VAL A 109 31.41 30.79 -4.66
CA VAL A 109 30.11 30.12 -4.74
C VAL A 109 29.14 31.03 -5.49
N TRP A 110 28.42 30.48 -6.47
CA TRP A 110 27.44 31.21 -7.26
C TRP A 110 26.03 30.66 -7.05
N TRP A 111 25.04 31.38 -7.58
CA TRP A 111 23.63 30.98 -7.56
C TRP A 111 23.39 29.54 -7.99
N ASP A 112 24.11 29.07 -8.99
CA ASP A 112 24.01 27.69 -9.45
C ASP A 112 24.44 26.66 -8.37
N ASP A 113 25.48 26.96 -7.59
CA ASP A 113 25.96 26.07 -6.52
C ASP A 113 24.93 26.05 -5.36
N ILE A 114 24.36 27.21 -5.03
CA ILE A 114 23.29 27.33 -4.02
C ILE A 114 22.03 26.55 -4.46
N CYS A 115 21.62 26.69 -5.73
CA CYS A 115 20.50 25.94 -6.29
C CYS A 115 20.74 24.43 -6.27
N ASN A 116 21.95 23.98 -6.60
CA ASN A 116 22.32 22.57 -6.55
C ASN A 116 22.26 22.00 -5.11
N ILE A 117 22.76 22.75 -4.12
CA ILE A 117 22.66 22.36 -2.70
C ILE A 117 21.20 22.32 -2.26
N GLY A 118 20.41 23.32 -2.63
CA GLY A 118 18.97 23.38 -2.31
C GLY A 118 18.19 22.23 -2.95
N ALA A 119 18.48 21.89 -4.20
CA ALA A 119 17.88 20.74 -4.89
C ALA A 119 18.23 19.42 -4.18
N LEU A 120 19.50 19.22 -3.80
CA LEU A 120 19.90 18.04 -3.03
C LEU A 120 19.18 17.97 -1.68
N ALA A 121 19.07 19.10 -0.97
CA ALA A 121 18.35 19.15 0.30
C ALA A 121 16.87 18.76 0.14
N LEU A 122 16.20 19.24 -0.91
CA LEU A 122 14.83 18.85 -1.23
C LEU A 122 14.72 17.37 -1.60
N CYS A 123 15.67 16.83 -2.38
CA CYS A 123 15.71 15.40 -2.70
C CYS A 123 15.85 14.53 -1.45
N VAL A 124 16.72 14.92 -0.50
CA VAL A 124 16.88 14.21 0.78
C VAL A 124 15.60 14.32 1.61
N ALA A 125 14.99 15.51 1.71
CA ALA A 125 13.74 15.70 2.44
C ALA A 125 12.61 14.84 1.87
N PHE A 126 12.43 14.85 0.54
CA PHE A 126 11.45 14.02 -0.15
C PHE A 126 11.68 12.53 0.10
N THR A 127 12.92 12.08 0.01
CA THR A 127 13.28 10.68 0.29
C THR A 127 13.01 10.30 1.75
N GLY A 128 13.26 11.21 2.69
CA GLY A 128 12.92 11.03 4.09
C GLY A 128 11.41 10.88 4.31
N VAL A 129 10.59 11.70 3.66
CA VAL A 129 9.12 11.56 3.68
C VAL A 129 8.71 10.22 3.07
N ALA A 130 9.31 9.80 1.95
CA ALA A 130 9.04 8.52 1.32
C ALA A 130 9.30 7.33 2.26
N PHE A 131 10.39 7.38 3.04
CA PHE A 131 10.68 6.36 4.05
C PHE A 131 9.67 6.39 5.21
N TYR A 132 9.30 7.58 5.68
CA TYR A 132 8.29 7.71 6.71
C TYR A 132 6.94 7.12 6.27
N ILE A 133 6.48 7.41 5.03
CA ILE A 133 5.23 6.87 4.52
C ILE A 133 5.32 5.35 4.26
N LYS A 134 6.51 4.82 3.90
CA LYS A 134 6.75 3.38 3.80
C LYS A 134 6.46 2.67 5.12
N ASP A 135 6.94 3.23 6.22
CA ASP A 135 6.82 2.60 7.55
C ASP A 135 5.38 2.58 8.09
N ILE A 136 4.50 3.42 7.54
CA ILE A 136 3.06 3.46 7.85
C ILE A 136 2.20 2.72 6.81
N GLY A 137 2.80 2.06 5.82
CA GLY A 137 2.09 1.16 4.89
C GLY A 137 2.17 1.54 3.41
N PHE A 138 3.00 2.49 2.99
CA PHE A 138 3.22 2.75 1.57
C PHE A 138 3.95 1.58 0.91
N GLY A 139 3.38 1.06 -0.18
CA GLY A 139 3.83 -0.17 -0.83
C GLY A 139 3.17 -1.44 -0.30
N VAL A 140 2.27 -1.34 0.68
CA VAL A 140 1.46 -2.47 1.15
C VAL A 140 0.06 -2.39 0.55
N ASP A 141 -0.54 -3.54 0.29
CA ASP A 141 -1.96 -3.68 -0.03
C ASP A 141 -2.85 -2.80 0.86
N ILE A 142 -3.66 -1.91 0.25
CA ILE A 142 -4.43 -0.89 0.98
C ILE A 142 -5.39 -1.47 2.01
N TRP A 143 -5.89 -2.68 1.77
CA TRP A 143 -6.80 -3.38 2.68
C TRP A 143 -6.10 -3.87 3.95
N ALA A 144 -4.78 -4.03 3.95
CA ALA A 144 -4.00 -4.53 5.09
C ALA A 144 -3.46 -3.42 6.00
N ILE A 145 -3.62 -2.14 5.61
CA ILE A 145 -3.16 -1.00 6.41
C ILE A 145 -4.07 -0.80 7.63
N GLU A 146 -3.47 -0.50 8.78
CA GLU A 146 -4.21 -0.30 10.02
C GLU A 146 -5.25 0.85 9.90
N PRO A 147 -6.53 0.64 10.29
CA PRO A 147 -7.59 1.64 10.16
C PRO A 147 -7.36 2.94 10.97
N THR A 148 -6.47 2.90 11.97
CA THR A 148 -6.06 4.06 12.76
C THR A 148 -5.10 4.95 11.96
N THR A 149 -4.19 4.34 11.20
CA THR A 149 -3.23 5.01 10.33
C THR A 149 -3.92 5.65 9.12
N SER A 150 -4.88 4.97 8.50
CA SER A 150 -5.63 5.51 7.35
C SER A 150 -6.59 6.66 7.69
N ARG A 151 -6.90 6.89 8.97
CA ARG A 151 -7.72 8.04 9.43
C ARG A 151 -6.92 9.31 9.73
N ARG A 152 -5.59 9.24 9.75
CA ARG A 152 -4.73 10.42 9.99
C ARG A 152 -4.46 11.26 8.73
N PHE A 153 -4.82 10.74 7.56
CA PHE A 153 -4.78 11.43 6.28
C PHE A 153 -6.18 11.93 5.91
#